data_AF-A0AAD9Y318-F1
#
_entry.id   AF-A0AAD9Y318-F1
#
_cell.length_a   1.000
_cell.length_b   1.000
_cell.length_c   1.000
_cell.angle_alpha   90.00
_cell.angle_beta   90.00
_cell.angle_gamma   90.00
#
_symmetry.space_group_name_H-M   'P 1'
#
loop_
_entity.id
_entity.type
_entity.pdbx_description
1 polymer ?
#
loop_
_entity_poly.entity_id
_entity_poly.type
_entity_poly.pdbx_seq_one_letter_code
_entity_poly.pdbx_strand_id
1 'polypeptide(L)'
;MSSKSAVITTRIHKGTQADALVDTGCDLYALIDHDLAYKLRLLVVDRSEQLLGSFSDATGATKATGVVVFNLELCGYDEKIFAYTVHSLSNDLFLGTP
;
A
#
# COMPACT_ATOMS: atom_id res chain seq x y z
N MET A 1 5.84 -20.53 5.94
CA MET A 1 5.98 -19.65 7.14
C MET A 1 4.58 -19.22 7.54
N SER A 2 4.27 -19.12 8.83
CA SER A 2 2.95 -18.62 9.27
C SER A 2 2.88 -17.13 8.95
N SER A 3 2.04 -16.72 7.99
CA SER A 3 1.72 -15.29 7.83
C SER A 3 1.08 -14.79 9.13
N LYS A 4 1.51 -13.61 9.57
CA LYS A 4 0.85 -12.85 10.62
C LYS A 4 0.46 -11.51 10.02
N SER A 5 -0.82 -11.20 10.11
CA SER A 5 -1.35 -9.93 9.65
C SER A 5 -1.84 -9.12 10.84
N ALA A 6 -1.58 -7.82 10.84
CA ALA A 6 -2.04 -6.89 11.87
C ALA A 6 -2.46 -5.57 11.22
N VAL A 7 -3.58 -5.01 11.67
CA VAL A 7 -4.00 -3.67 11.25
C VAL A 7 -3.45 -2.66 12.23
N ILE A 8 -2.76 -1.65 11.73
CA ILE A 8 -2.22 -0.53 12.51
C ILE A 8 -2.76 0.78 11.96
N THR A 9 -3.01 1.74 12.85
CA THR A 9 -3.33 3.09 12.44
C THR A 9 -2.03 3.86 12.21
N THR A 10 -1.93 4.47 11.04
CA THR A 10 -0.79 5.27 10.60
C THR A 10 -1.26 6.64 10.11
N ARG A 11 -0.31 7.51 9.74
CA ARG A 11 -0.61 8.74 9.02
C ARG A 11 0.16 8.79 7.71
N ILE A 12 -0.52 9.24 6.67
CA ILE A 12 0.01 9.39 5.32
C ILE A 12 -0.05 10.86 4.96
N HIS A 13 1.01 11.35 4.32
CA HIS A 13 1.06 12.64 3.61
C HIS A 13 0.35 13.80 4.35
N LYS A 14 1.12 14.57 5.13
CA LYS A 14 0.63 15.72 5.92
C LYS A 14 -0.35 15.28 7.03
N GLY A 15 -0.11 14.13 7.65
CA GLY A 15 -0.86 13.69 8.82
C GLY A 15 -2.25 13.09 8.57
N THR A 16 -2.62 12.72 7.33
CA THR A 16 -3.92 12.09 7.08
C THR A 16 -3.94 10.69 7.68
N GLN A 17 -4.85 10.42 8.62
CA GLN A 17 -4.96 9.10 9.22
C GLN A 17 -5.39 8.05 8.20
N ALA A 18 -4.79 6.86 8.28
CA ALA A 18 -5.12 5.70 7.46
C ALA A 18 -4.88 4.40 8.22
N ASP A 19 -5.59 3.35 7.82
CA ASP A 19 -5.41 2.01 8.37
C ASP A 19 -4.53 1.15 7.45
N ALA A 20 -3.38 0.73 7.99
CA ALA A 20 -2.42 -0.10 7.28
C ALA A 20 -2.51 -1.56 7.72
N LEU A 21 -2.70 -2.48 6.77
CA LEU A 21 -2.52 -3.90 7.00
C LEU A 21 -1.04 -4.25 6.85
N VAL A 22 -0.39 -4.64 7.93
CA VAL A 22 0.95 -5.21 7.92
C VAL A 22 0.82 -6.70 7.70
N ASP A 23 1.39 -7.23 6.61
CA ASP A 23 1.34 -8.66 6.27
C ASP A 23 2.71 -9.19 5.85
N THR A 24 3.29 -10.05 6.68
CA THR A 24 4.59 -10.68 6.42
C THR A 24 4.57 -11.73 5.31
N GLY A 25 3.39 -12.10 4.80
CA GLY A 25 3.23 -12.97 3.63
C GLY A 25 3.21 -12.21 2.31
N CYS A 26 3.24 -10.88 2.34
CA CYS A 26 3.25 -10.04 1.15
C CYS A 26 4.70 -9.75 0.72
N ASP A 27 5.10 -10.29 -0.43
CA ASP A 27 6.41 -10.06 -1.05
C ASP A 27 6.55 -8.63 -1.64
N LEU A 28 5.47 -7.85 -1.64
CA LEU A 28 5.48 -6.46 -2.09
C LEU A 28 5.70 -5.54 -0.89
N TYR A 29 6.67 -4.62 -1.03
CA TYR A 29 6.99 -3.66 0.01
C TYR A 29 5.77 -2.83 0.48
N ALA A 30 5.01 -2.22 -0.44
CA ALA A 30 3.80 -1.51 -0.08
C ALA A 30 2.78 -1.39 -1.23
N LEU A 31 1.51 -1.34 -0.87
CA LEU A 31 0.37 -1.07 -1.75
C LEU A 31 -0.53 -0.03 -1.13
N ILE A 32 -1.09 0.86 -1.94
CA ILE A 32 -2.04 1.86 -1.48
C ILE A 32 -3.28 1.85 -2.37
N ASP A 33 -4.45 2.06 -1.76
CA ASP A 33 -5.67 2.23 -2.53
C ASP A 33 -5.55 3.43 -3.48
N HIS A 34 -5.95 3.21 -4.73
CA HIS A 34 -5.85 4.21 -5.79
C HIS A 34 -6.68 5.45 -5.49
N ASP A 35 -7.90 5.31 -4.94
CA ASP A 35 -8.79 6.43 -4.69
C ASP A 35 -8.24 7.30 -3.55
N LEU A 36 -7.64 6.66 -2.54
CA LEU A 36 -6.92 7.35 -1.47
C LEU A 36 -5.70 8.10 -2.02
N ALA A 37 -4.86 7.44 -2.82
CA ALA A 37 -3.68 8.05 -3.41
C ALA A 37 -4.06 9.27 -4.29
N TYR A 38 -5.14 9.15 -5.06
CA TYR A 38 -5.68 10.23 -5.88
C TYR A 38 -6.22 11.39 -5.02
N LYS A 39 -7.01 11.08 -3.99
CA LYS A 39 -7.57 12.07 -3.06
C LYS A 39 -6.47 12.87 -2.34
N LEU A 40 -5.39 12.20 -1.95
CA LEU A 40 -4.23 12.82 -1.30
C LEU A 40 -3.27 13.49 -2.28
N ARG A 41 -3.50 13.36 -3.60
CA ARG A 41 -2.64 13.89 -4.68
C ARG A 41 -1.18 13.46 -4.48
N LEU A 42 -0.99 12.19 -4.18
CA LEU A 42 0.35 11.63 -3.98
C LEU A 42 1.17 11.74 -5.26
N LEU A 43 2.49 11.87 -5.11
CA LEU A 43 3.39 12.01 -6.25
C LEU A 43 3.46 10.69 -7.00
N VAL A 44 2.96 10.66 -8.23
CA VAL A 44 3.08 9.52 -9.14
C VAL A 44 4.48 9.52 -9.76
N VAL A 45 5.23 8.45 -9.53
CA VAL A 45 6.59 8.26 -10.08
C VAL A 45 6.60 7.33 -11.28
N ASP A 46 5.60 6.44 -11.39
CA ASP A 46 5.40 5.56 -12.53
C ASP A 46 3.88 5.39 -12.81
N ARG A 47 3.52 5.33 -14.09
CA ARG A 47 2.15 5.09 -14.59
C ARG A 47 2.01 3.79 -15.35
N SER A 48 3.08 3.00 -15.46
CA SER A 48 3.04 1.70 -16.09
C SER A 48 2.18 0.75 -15.27
N GLU A 49 1.20 0.15 -15.94
CA GLU A 49 0.37 -0.88 -15.34
C GLU A 49 1.19 -2.16 -15.16
N GLN A 50 1.09 -2.78 -13.99
CA GLN A 50 1.77 -4.03 -13.68
C GLN A 50 0.78 -5.06 -13.14
N LEU A 51 0.96 -6.30 -13.57
CA LEU A 51 0.17 -7.41 -13.05
C LEU A 51 0.85 -7.91 -11.78
N LEU A 52 0.18 -7.72 -10.65
CA LEU A 52 0.60 -8.23 -9.36
C LEU A 52 0.09 -9.67 -9.21
N GLY A 53 0.84 -10.47 -8.45
CA GLY A 53 0.43 -11.82 -8.05
C GLY A 53 -0.88 -11.80 -7.25
N SER A 54 -1.40 -12.98 -6.94
CA SER A 54 -2.68 -13.05 -6.22
C SER A 54 -2.53 -12.77 -4.73
N PHE A 55 -3.48 -12.00 -4.19
CA PHE A 55 -3.65 -11.72 -2.76
C PHE A 55 -4.39 -12.83 -2.01
N SER A 56 -5.02 -13.76 -2.72
CA SER A 56 -5.67 -14.95 -2.15
C SER A 56 -5.83 -16.03 -3.21
N ASP A 57 -5.75 -17.31 -2.83
CA ASP A 57 -5.95 -18.45 -3.76
C ASP A 57 -7.29 -18.41 -4.53
N ALA A 58 -8.23 -17.51 -4.18
CA ALA A 58 -9.55 -17.39 -4.77
C ALA A 58 -9.73 -16.20 -5.74
N THR A 59 -8.80 -15.26 -5.84
CA THR A 59 -8.97 -14.03 -6.63
C THR A 59 -7.97 -13.94 -7.78
N GLY A 60 -8.46 -13.58 -8.98
CA GLY A 60 -7.63 -13.38 -10.16
C GLY A 60 -6.53 -12.33 -9.93
N ALA A 61 -5.56 -12.32 -10.83
CA ALA A 61 -4.43 -11.40 -10.74
C ALA A 61 -4.88 -9.95 -10.53
N THR A 62 -4.28 -9.30 -9.54
CA THR A 62 -4.56 -7.90 -9.24
C THR A 62 -3.67 -7.02 -10.09
N LYS A 63 -4.17 -5.86 -10.52
CA LYS A 63 -3.46 -4.97 -11.41
C LYS A 63 -3.06 -3.69 -10.67
N ALA A 64 -1.77 -3.43 -10.58
CA ALA A 64 -1.27 -2.12 -10.20
C ALA A 64 -1.47 -1.13 -11.34
N THR A 65 -1.92 0.07 -11.01
CA THR A 65 -2.15 1.17 -11.95
C THR A 65 -1.01 2.18 -12.00
N GLY A 66 0.01 2.00 -11.17
CA GLY A 66 1.21 2.83 -11.12
C GLY A 66 1.94 2.69 -9.80
N VAL A 67 2.91 3.58 -9.61
CA VAL A 67 3.70 3.70 -8.38
C VAL A 67 3.65 5.13 -7.90
N VAL A 68 3.38 5.30 -6.61
CA VAL A 68 3.41 6.59 -5.92
C VAL A 68 4.50 6.62 -4.86
N VAL A 69 4.94 7.82 -4.50
CA VAL A 69 5.84 8.07 -3.38
C VAL A 69 5.19 9.03 -2.40
N PHE A 70 5.31 8.73 -1.10
CA PHE A 70 4.76 9.54 -0.03
C PHE A 70 5.50 9.34 1.29
N ASN A 71 5.23 10.22 2.25
CA ASN A 71 5.72 10.11 3.62
C ASN A 71 4.71 9.33 4.46
N LEU A 72 5.19 8.28 5.12
CA LEU A 72 4.47 7.46 6.08
C LEU A 72 4.96 7.81 7.48
N GLU A 73 4.04 8.27 8.33
CA GLU A 73 4.30 8.64 9.70
C GLU A 73 3.78 7.56 10.64
N LEU A 74 4.68 6.83 11.32
CA LEU A 74 4.35 5.75 12.24
C LEU A 74 5.19 5.84 13.50
N CYS A 75 4.54 5.81 14.67
CA CYS A 75 5.22 5.80 15.99
C CYS A 75 6.27 6.91 16.19
N GLY A 76 6.10 8.08 15.56
CA GLY A 76 7.03 9.20 15.65
C GLY A 76 8.19 9.15 14.63
N TYR A 77 8.21 8.13 13.76
CA TYR A 77 9.11 8.05 12.61
C TYR A 77 8.38 8.55 11.36
N ASP A 78 9.08 9.27 10.49
CA ASP A 78 8.62 9.64 9.15
C ASP A 78 9.55 8.98 8.13
N GLU A 79 8.99 8.11 7.30
CA GLU A 79 9.71 7.41 6.25
C GLU A 79 9.09 7.70 4.88
N LYS A 80 9.94 8.01 3.91
CA LYS A 80 9.50 8.16 2.52
C LYS A 80 9.49 6.79 1.84
N ILE A 81 8.32 6.34 1.43
CA ILE A 81 8.11 5.02 0.85
C ILE A 81 7.54 5.09 -0.57
N PHE A 82 7.79 4.04 -1.35
CA PHE A 82 7.13 3.78 -2.62
C PHE A 82 6.02 2.75 -2.42
N ALA A 83 4.88 2.94 -3.08
CA ALA A 83 3.80 1.96 -3.07
C ALA A 83 3.19 1.82 -4.46
N TYR A 84 2.81 0.59 -4.82
CA TYR A 84 1.97 0.37 -5.98
C TYR A 84 0.54 0.84 -5.70
N THR A 85 -0.09 1.51 -6.66
CA THR A 85 -1.49 1.89 -6.56
C THR A 85 -2.38 0.78 -7.10
N VAL A 86 -3.39 0.39 -6.34
CA VAL A 86 -4.33 -0.69 -6.71
C VAL A 86 -5.75 -0.22 -6.44
N HIS A 87 -6.69 -0.60 -7.29
CA HIS A 87 -8.11 -0.29 -7.06
C HIS A 87 -8.74 -1.28 -6.09
N SER A 88 -9.67 -0.78 -5.27
CA SER A 88 -10.54 -1.60 -4.42
C SER A 88 -9.75 -2.42 -3.39
N LEU A 89 -8.73 -1.81 -2.79
CA LEU A 89 -8.00 -2.41 -1.68
C LEU A 89 -8.93 -2.46 -0.45
N SER A 90 -8.89 -3.55 0.33
CA SER A 90 -9.76 -3.70 1.51
C SER A 90 -9.41 -2.75 2.66
N ASN A 91 -8.18 -2.25 2.66
CA ASN A 91 -7.65 -1.28 3.62
C ASN A 91 -6.97 -0.16 2.84
N ASP A 92 -6.67 0.95 3.52
CA ASP A 92 -6.04 2.11 2.88
C ASP A 92 -4.64 1.79 2.35
N LEU A 93 -3.88 1.00 3.12
CA LEU A 93 -2.46 0.70 2.88
C LEU A 93 -2.18 -0.75 3.24
N PHE A 94 -1.39 -1.45 2.44
CA PHE A 94 -0.79 -2.74 2.81
C PHE A 94 0.73 -2.54 2.89
N LEU A 95 1.35 -3.08 3.93
CA LEU A 95 2.79 -3.05 4.16
C LEU A 95 3.28 -4.50 4.23
N GLY A 96 4.11 -4.88 3.26
CA GLY A 96 4.72 -6.20 3.21
C GLY A 96 6.17 -6.19 3.67
N THR A 97 6.87 -7.26 3.36
CA THR A 97 8.32 -7.32 3.54
C THR A 97 9.04 -6.75 2.32
N PRO A 98 10.15 -6.01 2.50
CA PRO A 98 11.00 -5.57 1.39
C PRO A 98 11.60 -6.73 0.60
#